data_AF-A0A7C4JJG7-F1
#
_entry.id   AF-A0A7C4JJG7-F1
#
_cell.length_a   1.000
_cell.length_b   1.000
_cell.length_c   1.000
_cell.angle_alpha   90.00
_cell.angle_beta   90.00
_cell.angle_gamma   90.00
#
_symmetry.space_group_name_H-M   'P 1'
#
loop_
_entity.id
_entity.type
_entity.pdbx_description
1 polymer ?
#
loop_
_entity_poly.entity_id
_entity_poly.type
_entity_poly.pdbx_seq_one_letter_code
_entity_poly.pdbx_strand_id
1 'polypeptide(L)'
;MAKSAVAVVRAGRYEATELRPQVERALALLGGVEKFVPRGARVFVKVNLLPPPSPPERGIITHPTFAEAVLSLLRELTPHITVGDDVHEARSFEVGGYREVCRRLGVELLNLRERGFEEVSLNGGVLKRVYIAKAVREAEVIVNLPKLKTHALTTFTGAIKNFYGVIPTGLRTALHGEHPSPAEFAEVLVDIFSVVRPALTVMDGIVAMEGAGPANGTPRPLGLILAGADAVAVDAVAQAIIGLDPLRVWTTHHAHRRGLGV
;
A
#
# COMPACT_ATOMS: atom_id res chain seq x y z
N MET A 1 24.33 -0.63 13.17
CA MET A 1 22.95 -0.96 12.77
C MET A 1 22.78 -0.52 11.33
N ALA A 2 22.21 -1.37 10.47
CA ALA A 2 21.86 -0.93 9.11
C ALA A 2 20.85 0.22 9.23
N LYS A 3 20.93 1.23 8.38
CA LYS A 3 19.98 2.34 8.35
C LYS A 3 19.06 2.15 7.15
N SER A 4 17.75 2.25 7.38
CA SER A 4 16.79 2.31 6.28
C SER A 4 16.84 3.66 5.56
N ALA A 5 16.62 3.65 4.24
CA ALA A 5 16.58 4.85 3.40
C ALA A 5 15.18 5.04 2.82
N VAL A 6 14.65 6.25 2.95
CA VAL A 6 13.36 6.66 2.38
C VAL A 6 13.60 7.85 1.46
N ALA A 7 13.25 7.70 0.19
CA ALA A 7 13.26 8.79 -0.77
C ALA A 7 11.97 9.61 -0.62
N VAL A 8 12.10 10.94 -0.61
CA VAL A 8 10.97 11.88 -0.60
C VAL A 8 11.15 12.81 -1.79
N VAL A 9 10.23 12.76 -2.75
CA VAL A 9 10.30 13.51 -4.00
C VAL A 9 9.03 14.35 -4.16
N ARG A 10 9.19 15.59 -4.61
CA ARG A 10 8.06 16.47 -4.91
C ARG A 10 7.37 16.04 -6.20
N ALA A 11 6.05 15.90 -6.17
CA ALA A 11 5.19 15.67 -7.33
C ALA A 11 3.87 16.44 -7.12
N GLY A 12 3.66 17.51 -7.91
CA GLY A 12 2.60 18.48 -7.61
C GLY A 12 1.21 18.12 -8.14
N ARG A 13 1.12 17.25 -9.15
CA ARG A 13 -0.11 16.98 -9.91
C ARG A 13 -0.16 15.54 -10.38
N TYR A 14 -1.36 15.05 -10.69
CA TYR A 14 -1.55 13.73 -11.29
C TYR A 14 -1.54 13.78 -12.82
N GLU A 15 -0.43 14.28 -13.38
CA GLU A 15 -0.21 14.33 -14.83
C GLU A 15 0.78 13.24 -15.24
N ALA A 16 0.43 12.42 -16.22
CA ALA A 16 1.26 11.26 -16.61
C ALA A 16 2.67 11.65 -17.08
N THR A 17 2.78 12.78 -17.80
CA THR A 17 4.06 13.32 -18.30
C THR A 17 4.98 13.82 -17.18
N GLU A 18 4.42 14.23 -16.05
CA GLU A 18 5.19 14.66 -14.89
C GLU A 18 5.53 13.47 -14.01
N LEU A 19 4.54 12.63 -13.67
CA LEU A 19 4.67 11.62 -12.61
C LEU A 19 5.71 10.55 -12.86
N ARG A 20 5.82 10.02 -14.09
CA ARG A 20 6.79 8.96 -14.38
C ARG A 20 8.23 9.40 -14.04
N PRO A 21 8.72 10.56 -14.52
CA PRO A 21 10.01 11.11 -14.09
C PRO A 21 10.20 11.24 -12.57
N GLN A 22 9.17 11.61 -11.80
CA GLN A 22 9.30 11.74 -10.34
C GLN A 22 9.33 10.40 -9.61
N VAL A 23 8.55 9.42 -10.06
CA VAL A 23 8.65 8.04 -9.56
C VAL A 23 10.03 7.48 -9.89
N GLU A 24 10.49 7.63 -11.14
CA GLU A 24 11.82 7.19 -11.57
C GLU A 24 12.92 7.85 -10.72
N ARG A 25 12.81 9.15 -10.44
CA ARG A 25 13.72 9.86 -9.54
C ARG A 25 13.71 9.30 -8.13
N ALA A 26 12.53 9.01 -7.56
CA ALA A 26 12.41 8.43 -6.22
C ALA A 26 13.09 7.06 -6.13
N LEU A 27 12.93 6.22 -7.15
CA LEU A 27 13.58 4.90 -7.22
C LEU A 27 15.09 5.01 -7.48
N ALA A 28 15.53 5.94 -8.32
CA ALA A 28 16.94 6.20 -8.57
C ALA A 28 17.70 6.60 -7.29
N LEU A 29 17.09 7.41 -6.42
CA LEU A 29 17.65 7.77 -5.11
C LEU A 29 17.87 6.55 -4.18
N LEU A 30 17.18 5.44 -4.43
CA LEU A 30 17.27 4.21 -3.66
C LEU A 30 18.17 3.13 -4.32
N GLY A 31 18.76 3.45 -5.47
CA GLY A 31 19.61 2.56 -6.25
C GLY A 31 18.96 1.93 -7.49
N GLY A 32 17.83 2.47 -7.96
CA GLY A 32 17.12 1.98 -9.14
C GLY A 32 16.04 0.95 -8.81
N VAL A 33 15.11 0.73 -9.74
CA VAL A 33 13.99 -0.21 -9.57
C VAL A 33 14.47 -1.66 -9.63
N GLU A 34 15.52 -1.93 -10.39
CA GLU A 34 16.16 -3.23 -10.59
C GLU A 34 16.73 -3.83 -9.30
N LYS A 35 17.06 -2.97 -8.32
CA LYS A 35 17.50 -3.40 -6.99
C LYS A 35 16.40 -4.15 -6.23
N PHE A 36 15.14 -3.81 -6.50
CA PHE A 36 13.98 -4.37 -5.79
C PHE A 36 13.23 -5.40 -6.64
N VAL A 37 13.30 -5.27 -7.95
CA VAL A 37 12.56 -6.10 -8.90
C VAL A 37 13.53 -6.73 -9.90
N PRO A 38 13.87 -8.03 -9.74
CA PRO A 38 14.67 -8.74 -10.74
C PRO A 38 13.94 -8.79 -12.08
N ARG A 39 14.71 -8.73 -13.18
CA ARG A 39 14.14 -8.86 -14.54
C ARG A 39 13.42 -10.20 -14.69
N GLY A 40 12.22 -10.17 -15.26
CA GLY A 40 11.38 -11.35 -15.46
C GLY A 40 10.67 -11.91 -14.21
N ALA A 41 10.82 -11.28 -13.03
CA ALA A 41 10.14 -11.73 -11.82
C ALA A 41 8.61 -11.62 -11.94
N ARG A 42 7.89 -12.51 -11.26
CA ARG A 42 6.43 -12.39 -11.04
C ARG A 42 6.15 -11.36 -9.97
N VAL A 43 5.61 -10.22 -10.36
CA VAL A 43 5.38 -9.07 -9.48
C VAL A 43 3.89 -8.93 -9.17
N PHE A 44 3.56 -8.89 -7.88
CA PHE A 44 2.26 -8.45 -7.43
C PHE A 44 2.32 -6.99 -6.95
N VAL A 45 1.45 -6.14 -7.50
CA VAL A 45 1.35 -4.73 -7.13
C VAL A 45 0.07 -4.51 -6.32
N LYS A 46 0.25 -4.27 -5.02
CA LYS A 46 -0.85 -3.99 -4.09
C LYS A 46 -1.22 -2.51 -4.14
N VAL A 47 -2.34 -2.18 -4.78
CA VAL A 47 -2.90 -0.82 -4.77
C VAL A 47 -3.75 -0.60 -3.51
N ASN A 48 -4.14 0.64 -3.22
CA ASN A 48 -5.15 0.93 -2.19
C ASN A 48 -6.50 1.21 -2.84
N LEU A 49 -7.42 0.24 -2.80
CA LEU A 49 -8.82 0.41 -3.17
C LEU A 49 -9.71 0.13 -1.96
N LEU A 50 -10.62 1.05 -1.68
CA LEU A 50 -11.46 1.02 -0.49
C LEU A 50 -12.93 1.21 -0.90
N PRO A 51 -13.89 0.50 -0.26
CA PRO A 51 -15.30 0.85 -0.37
C PRO A 51 -15.60 2.20 0.31
N PRO A 52 -16.63 2.94 -0.14
CA PRO A 52 -17.43 2.66 -1.34
C PRO A 52 -16.62 2.91 -2.62
N PRO A 53 -17.02 2.35 -3.79
CA PRO A 53 -16.44 2.70 -5.08
C PRO A 53 -16.29 4.22 -5.22
N SER A 54 -15.05 4.68 -5.35
CA SER A 54 -14.72 6.10 -5.20
C SER A 54 -13.83 6.57 -6.34
N PRO A 55 -14.16 7.72 -6.97
CA PRO A 55 -13.29 8.30 -7.98
C PRO A 55 -12.02 8.86 -7.32
N PRO A 56 -10.89 8.92 -8.05
CA PRO A 56 -9.58 9.19 -7.47
C PRO A 56 -9.44 10.59 -6.84
N GLU A 57 -10.24 11.56 -7.28
CA GLU A 57 -10.26 12.95 -6.79
C GLU A 57 -10.67 13.03 -5.31
N ARG A 58 -11.34 12.00 -4.79
CA ARG A 58 -11.70 11.91 -3.36
C ARG A 58 -10.51 11.64 -2.45
N GLY A 59 -9.34 11.29 -2.98
CA GLY A 59 -8.14 10.99 -2.18
C GLY A 59 -8.27 9.73 -1.30
N ILE A 60 -9.29 8.90 -1.54
CA ILE A 60 -9.55 7.67 -0.77
C ILE A 60 -8.63 6.54 -1.24
N ILE A 61 -8.40 6.46 -2.55
CA ILE A 61 -7.66 5.39 -3.21
C ILE A 61 -6.29 5.90 -3.68
N THR A 62 -5.39 4.97 -3.97
CA THR A 62 -4.17 5.29 -4.73
C THR A 62 -4.58 5.78 -6.12
N HIS A 63 -4.07 6.94 -6.55
CA HIS A 63 -4.49 7.53 -7.82
C HIS A 63 -4.07 6.65 -9.01
N PRO A 64 -4.94 6.38 -10.01
CA PRO A 64 -4.62 5.50 -11.14
C PRO A 64 -3.44 6.01 -11.97
N THR A 65 -3.33 7.32 -12.22
CA THR A 65 -2.16 7.92 -12.92
C THR A 65 -0.85 7.72 -12.16
N PHE A 66 -0.88 7.74 -10.82
CA PHE A 66 0.30 7.43 -10.00
C PHE A 66 0.66 5.95 -10.10
N ALA A 67 -0.33 5.06 -10.00
CA ALA A 67 -0.11 3.63 -10.18
C ALA A 67 0.44 3.32 -11.58
N GLU A 68 -0.10 3.96 -12.62
CA GLU A 68 0.40 3.84 -13.99
C GLU A 68 1.88 4.22 -14.11
N ALA A 69 2.30 5.33 -13.51
CA ALA A 69 3.69 5.76 -13.53
C ALA A 69 4.62 4.67 -12.94
N VAL A 70 4.24 4.07 -11.81
CA VAL A 70 5.00 2.94 -11.22
C VAL A 70 4.96 1.71 -12.13
N LEU A 71 3.78 1.33 -12.62
CA LEU A 71 3.59 0.15 -13.45
C LEU A 71 4.37 0.24 -14.76
N SER A 72 4.46 1.43 -15.36
CA SER A 72 5.23 1.66 -16.58
C SER A 72 6.71 1.33 -16.39
N LEU A 73 7.31 1.73 -15.25
CA LEU A 73 8.70 1.42 -14.90
C LEU A 73 8.89 -0.07 -14.61
N LEU A 74 7.95 -0.71 -13.91
CA LEU A 74 7.99 -2.15 -13.66
C LEU A 74 7.90 -2.98 -14.95
N ARG A 75 7.11 -2.51 -15.93
CA ARG A 75 6.93 -3.15 -17.25
C ARG A 75 8.20 -3.20 -18.08
N GLU A 76 9.16 -2.31 -17.84
CA GLU A 76 10.48 -2.32 -18.47
C GLU A 76 11.37 -3.47 -17.95
N LEU A 77 11.01 -4.06 -16.81
CA LEU A 77 11.75 -5.14 -16.16
C LEU A 77 11.09 -6.51 -16.35
N THR A 78 9.76 -6.56 -16.33
CA THR A 78 9.02 -7.83 -16.41
C THR A 78 7.65 -7.65 -17.05
N PRO A 79 7.22 -8.61 -17.89
CA PRO A 79 5.84 -8.63 -18.35
C PRO A 79 4.87 -9.26 -17.34
N HIS A 80 5.38 -9.94 -16.31
CA HIS A 80 4.60 -10.74 -15.36
C HIS A 80 4.15 -9.89 -14.17
N ILE A 81 3.23 -8.95 -14.43
CA ILE A 81 2.69 -8.05 -13.42
C ILE A 81 1.20 -8.33 -13.22
N THR A 82 0.82 -8.53 -11.96
CA THR A 82 -0.58 -8.58 -11.52
C THR A 82 -0.82 -7.44 -10.54
N VAL A 83 -1.82 -6.59 -10.82
CA VAL A 83 -2.24 -5.46 -9.97
C VAL A 83 -3.54 -5.84 -9.30
N GLY A 84 -3.68 -5.59 -7.99
CA GLY A 84 -4.94 -5.92 -7.33
C GLY A 84 -5.11 -5.44 -5.91
N ASP A 85 -6.35 -5.58 -5.45
CA ASP A 85 -6.82 -5.44 -4.07
C ASP A 85 -8.05 -6.35 -3.88
N ASP A 86 -8.51 -6.54 -2.65
CA ASP A 86 -9.81 -7.18 -2.40
C ASP A 86 -10.91 -6.11 -2.33
N VAL A 87 -11.77 -6.05 -3.36
CA VAL A 87 -12.90 -5.10 -3.42
C VAL A 87 -14.23 -5.83 -3.44
N HIS A 88 -15.19 -5.33 -2.65
CA HIS A 88 -16.52 -5.96 -2.56
C HIS A 88 -17.30 -5.83 -3.87
N GLU A 89 -17.35 -4.62 -4.41
CA GLU A 89 -18.01 -4.32 -5.67
C GLU A 89 -16.96 -4.23 -6.78
N ALA A 90 -17.08 -5.08 -7.80
CA ALA A 90 -16.16 -5.11 -8.94
C ALA A 90 -16.01 -3.72 -9.59
N ARG A 91 -17.12 -2.94 -9.65
CA ARG A 91 -17.18 -1.56 -10.17
C ARG A 91 -16.15 -0.59 -9.55
N SER A 92 -15.53 -0.95 -8.43
CA SER A 92 -14.48 -0.17 -7.77
C SER A 92 -13.27 0.04 -8.67
N PHE A 93 -12.94 -0.94 -9.52
CA PHE A 93 -11.83 -0.84 -10.47
C PHE A 93 -12.12 0.13 -11.62
N GLU A 94 -13.37 0.19 -12.06
CA GLU A 94 -13.85 1.08 -13.12
C GLU A 94 -13.94 2.51 -12.59
N VAL A 95 -14.62 2.71 -11.46
CA VAL A 95 -14.77 4.04 -10.83
C VAL A 95 -13.41 4.60 -10.40
N GLY A 96 -12.50 3.75 -9.95
CA GLY A 96 -11.13 4.14 -9.59
C GLY A 96 -10.17 4.30 -10.78
N GLY A 97 -10.60 4.03 -12.02
CA GLY A 97 -9.77 4.18 -13.23
C GLY A 97 -8.75 3.06 -13.51
N TYR A 98 -8.69 2.03 -12.67
CA TYR A 98 -7.70 0.95 -12.79
C TYR A 98 -7.94 0.04 -14.00
N ARG A 99 -9.21 -0.21 -14.38
CA ARG A 99 -9.50 -1.04 -15.57
C ARG A 99 -8.91 -0.44 -16.84
N GLU A 100 -8.95 0.88 -16.98
CA GLU A 100 -8.39 1.57 -18.14
C GLU A 100 -6.85 1.55 -18.12
N VAL A 101 -6.23 1.89 -16.99
CA VAL A 101 -4.77 1.87 -16.81
C VAL A 101 -4.19 0.49 -17.12
N CYS A 102 -4.74 -0.56 -16.50
CA CYS A 102 -4.25 -1.93 -16.71
C CYS A 102 -4.44 -2.40 -18.16
N ARG A 103 -5.55 -2.02 -18.82
CA ARG A 103 -5.77 -2.30 -20.25
C ARG A 103 -4.74 -1.61 -21.13
N ARG A 104 -4.42 -0.33 -20.87
CA ARG A 104 -3.44 0.44 -21.65
C ARG A 104 -2.03 -0.15 -21.52
N LEU A 105 -1.66 -0.59 -20.33
CA LEU A 105 -0.33 -1.16 -20.06
C LEU A 105 -0.22 -2.66 -20.39
N GLY A 106 -1.32 -3.34 -20.67
CA GLY A 106 -1.33 -4.80 -20.86
C GLY A 106 -0.94 -5.56 -19.59
N VAL A 107 -1.44 -5.11 -18.44
CA VAL A 107 -1.16 -5.68 -17.10
C VAL A 107 -2.41 -6.38 -16.58
N GLU A 108 -2.25 -7.52 -15.89
CA GLU A 108 -3.38 -8.23 -15.28
C GLU A 108 -3.94 -7.41 -14.12
N LEU A 109 -5.26 -7.15 -14.15
CA LEU A 109 -6.00 -6.56 -13.03
C LEU A 109 -6.81 -7.65 -12.35
N LEU A 110 -6.62 -7.82 -11.05
CA LEU A 110 -7.18 -8.92 -10.29
C LEU A 110 -7.97 -8.43 -9.07
N ASN A 111 -9.20 -8.92 -8.91
CA ASN A 111 -9.84 -8.90 -7.60
C ASN A 111 -9.35 -10.12 -6.81
N LEU A 112 -8.71 -9.90 -5.66
CA LEU A 112 -8.03 -10.97 -4.92
C LEU A 112 -8.92 -12.18 -4.61
N ARG A 113 -10.23 -11.95 -4.39
CA ARG A 113 -11.21 -13.01 -4.15
C ARG A 113 -11.41 -13.98 -5.33
N GLU A 114 -11.06 -13.59 -6.55
CA GLU A 114 -11.21 -14.42 -7.76
C GLU A 114 -10.20 -15.57 -7.78
N ARG A 115 -9.00 -15.37 -7.22
CA ARG A 115 -8.01 -16.45 -6.97
C ARG A 115 -8.19 -17.11 -5.61
N GLY A 116 -8.89 -16.42 -4.70
CA GLY A 116 -9.16 -16.89 -3.34
C GLY A 116 -7.98 -16.68 -2.40
N PHE A 117 -8.11 -17.26 -1.22
CA PHE A 117 -7.23 -17.05 -0.08
C PHE A 117 -6.77 -18.40 0.48
N GLU A 118 -5.60 -18.42 1.12
CA GLU A 118 -5.06 -19.57 1.83
C GLU A 118 -4.77 -19.22 3.28
N GLU A 119 -4.95 -20.17 4.20
CA GLU A 119 -4.65 -19.97 5.61
C GLU A 119 -3.13 -20.06 5.84
N VAL A 120 -2.58 -19.06 6.52
CA VAL A 120 -1.17 -18.96 6.86
C VAL A 120 -1.04 -18.93 8.37
N SER A 121 -0.21 -19.81 8.93
CA SER A 121 0.17 -19.76 10.34
C SER A 121 1.20 -18.67 10.59
N LEU A 122 1.04 -17.92 11.66
CA LEU A 122 1.93 -16.81 12.00
C LEU A 122 2.13 -16.71 13.51
N ASN A 123 3.33 -16.30 13.93
CA ASN A 123 3.63 -16.07 15.34
C ASN A 123 3.29 -14.62 15.72
N GLY A 124 1.99 -14.32 15.70
CA GLY A 124 1.48 -12.97 15.88
C GLY A 124 1.27 -12.59 17.34
N GLY A 125 1.17 -11.29 17.57
CA GLY A 125 0.80 -10.74 18.88
C GLY A 125 -0.64 -11.11 19.25
N VAL A 126 -1.54 -11.07 18.26
CA VAL A 126 -2.97 -11.39 18.42
C VAL A 126 -3.34 -12.61 17.58
N LEU A 127 -3.05 -12.58 16.29
CA LEU A 127 -3.41 -13.65 15.37
C LEU A 127 -2.41 -14.80 15.42
N LYS A 128 -2.91 -16.05 15.40
CA LYS A 128 -2.09 -17.27 15.24
C LYS A 128 -2.18 -17.87 13.84
N ARG A 129 -3.26 -17.56 13.14
CA ARG A 129 -3.50 -17.92 11.73
C ARG A 129 -4.28 -16.79 11.06
N VAL A 130 -4.11 -16.62 9.76
CA VAL A 130 -4.88 -15.66 8.96
C VAL A 130 -4.97 -16.11 7.51
N TYR A 131 -6.06 -15.76 6.83
CA TYR A 131 -6.19 -15.97 5.39
C TYR A 131 -5.48 -14.86 4.62
N ILE A 132 -4.58 -15.23 3.70
CA ILE A 132 -3.87 -14.32 2.79
C ILE A 132 -4.23 -14.66 1.34
N ALA A 133 -4.37 -13.65 0.49
CA ALA A 133 -4.68 -13.85 -0.93
C ALA A 133 -3.59 -14.65 -1.63
N LYS A 134 -3.97 -15.67 -2.41
CA LYS A 134 -3.02 -16.56 -3.09
C LYS A 134 -2.10 -15.83 -4.05
N ALA A 135 -2.63 -14.86 -4.80
CA ALA A 135 -1.85 -14.03 -5.72
C ALA A 135 -0.69 -13.27 -5.04
N VAL A 136 -0.84 -12.92 -3.76
CA VAL A 136 0.22 -12.27 -2.98
C VAL A 136 1.31 -13.28 -2.59
N ARG A 137 0.93 -14.53 -2.34
CA ARG A 137 1.82 -15.63 -1.92
C ARG A 137 2.57 -16.28 -3.07
N GLU A 138 1.97 -16.29 -4.26
CA GLU A 138 2.54 -16.83 -5.49
C GLU A 138 3.53 -15.86 -6.18
N ALA A 139 3.49 -14.58 -5.80
CA ALA A 139 4.38 -13.55 -6.29
C ALA A 139 5.80 -13.73 -5.74
N GLU A 140 6.80 -13.47 -6.59
CA GLU A 140 8.21 -13.45 -6.19
C GLU A 140 8.58 -12.10 -5.57
N VAL A 141 7.91 -11.04 -6.02
CA VAL A 141 8.13 -9.68 -5.58
C VAL A 141 6.79 -8.99 -5.34
N ILE A 142 6.67 -8.32 -4.20
CA ILE A 142 5.50 -7.50 -3.87
C ILE A 142 5.91 -6.03 -3.86
N VAL A 143 5.21 -5.22 -4.66
CA VAL A 143 5.31 -3.76 -4.67
C VAL A 143 4.04 -3.17 -4.08
N ASN A 144 4.19 -2.33 -3.05
CA ASN A 144 3.09 -1.77 -2.28
C ASN A 144 2.85 -0.31 -2.66
N LEU A 145 1.62 0.04 -3.06
CA LEU A 145 1.23 1.40 -3.45
C LEU A 145 0.15 1.94 -2.52
N PRO A 146 0.49 2.33 -1.27
CA PRO A 146 -0.46 2.88 -0.33
C PRO A 146 -0.81 4.35 -0.66
N LYS A 147 -1.98 4.78 -0.18
CA LYS A 147 -2.40 6.19 -0.13
C LYS A 147 -2.14 6.75 1.26
N LEU A 148 -1.50 7.92 1.37
CA LEU A 148 -1.26 8.60 2.64
C LEU A 148 -2.56 9.22 3.17
N LYS A 149 -3.06 8.73 4.31
CA LYS A 149 -4.31 9.22 4.92
C LYS A 149 -4.24 9.19 6.45
N THR A 150 -4.98 10.06 7.12
CA THR A 150 -5.37 9.84 8.52
C THR A 150 -6.48 8.79 8.61
N HIS A 151 -6.72 8.25 9.81
CA HIS A 151 -7.75 7.25 10.05
C HIS A 151 -8.38 7.43 11.43
N ALA A 152 -9.71 7.35 11.54
CA ALA A 152 -10.43 7.56 12.80
C ALA A 152 -9.98 6.63 13.94
N LEU A 153 -9.89 5.32 13.68
CA LEU A 153 -9.44 4.33 14.68
C LEU A 153 -7.91 4.28 14.88
N THR A 154 -7.13 4.20 13.79
CA THR A 154 -5.68 3.88 13.84
C THR A 154 -4.78 5.11 13.73
N THR A 155 -5.36 6.30 13.71
CA THR A 155 -4.70 7.61 13.47
C THR A 155 -4.14 7.77 12.06
N PHE A 156 -3.54 6.73 11.48
CA PHE A 156 -2.82 6.77 10.21
C PHE A 156 -3.14 5.56 9.31
N THR A 157 -3.17 5.79 8.01
CA THR A 157 -3.18 4.77 6.96
C THR A 157 -2.02 5.01 6.02
N GLY A 158 -1.23 3.97 5.80
CA GLY A 158 -0.09 3.98 4.90
C GLY A 158 0.33 2.57 4.50
N ALA A 159 1.64 2.37 4.39
CA ALA A 159 2.29 1.19 3.88
C ALA A 159 1.88 -0.10 4.61
N ILE A 160 1.93 -0.13 5.95
CA ILE A 160 1.59 -1.33 6.73
C ILE A 160 0.09 -1.64 6.57
N LYS A 161 -0.77 -0.64 6.81
CA LYS A 161 -2.22 -0.82 6.82
C LYS A 161 -2.79 -1.18 5.43
N ASN A 162 -2.11 -0.85 4.34
CA ASN A 162 -2.55 -1.23 2.99
C ASN A 162 -2.65 -2.75 2.79
N PHE A 163 -1.85 -3.52 3.53
CA PHE A 163 -1.90 -4.99 3.53
C PHE A 163 -3.08 -5.58 4.28
N TYR A 164 -3.85 -4.78 5.03
CA TYR A 164 -5.14 -5.26 5.51
C TYR A 164 -6.01 -5.73 4.34
N GLY A 165 -5.89 -5.12 3.17
CA GLY A 165 -6.61 -5.52 1.95
C GLY A 165 -6.20 -6.84 1.32
N VAL A 166 -5.19 -7.54 1.83
CA VAL A 166 -4.82 -8.87 1.31
C VAL A 166 -5.55 -10.03 1.99
N ILE A 167 -6.40 -9.74 2.98
CA ILE A 167 -7.26 -10.73 3.64
C ILE A 167 -8.71 -10.57 3.15
N PRO A 168 -9.57 -11.60 3.29
CA PRO A 168 -10.96 -11.54 2.83
C PRO A 168 -11.74 -10.38 3.45
N THR A 169 -12.58 -9.69 2.66
CA THR A 169 -13.45 -8.60 3.15
C THR A 169 -14.28 -8.99 4.37
N GLY A 170 -14.88 -10.18 4.39
CA GLY A 170 -15.65 -10.65 5.55
C GLY A 170 -14.80 -10.72 6.82
N LEU A 171 -13.58 -11.24 6.71
CA LEU A 171 -12.61 -11.30 7.82
C LEU A 171 -12.16 -9.89 8.25
N ARG A 172 -11.96 -8.97 7.29
CA ARG A 172 -11.67 -7.56 7.61
C ARG A 172 -12.77 -6.90 8.45
N THR A 173 -14.03 -7.19 8.16
CA THR A 173 -15.16 -6.66 8.94
C THR A 173 -15.20 -7.30 10.32
N ALA A 174 -15.03 -8.62 10.43
CA ALA A 174 -15.03 -9.33 11.70
C ALA A 174 -13.92 -8.83 12.64
N LEU A 175 -12.66 -8.81 12.19
CA LEU A 175 -11.52 -8.38 13.00
C LEU A 175 -11.63 -6.91 13.45
N HIS A 176 -12.26 -6.04 12.65
CA HIS A 176 -12.53 -4.66 13.05
C HIS A 176 -13.54 -4.57 14.21
N GLY A 177 -14.53 -5.48 14.25
CA GLY A 177 -15.53 -5.54 15.32
C GLY A 177 -15.01 -6.25 16.58
N GLU A 178 -14.19 -7.29 16.41
CA GLU A 178 -13.61 -8.08 17.50
C GLU A 178 -12.52 -7.32 18.27
N HIS A 179 -11.76 -6.45 17.59
CA HIS A 179 -10.67 -5.68 18.19
C HIS A 179 -10.92 -4.16 18.05
N PRO A 180 -11.83 -3.56 18.83
CA PRO A 180 -12.16 -2.14 18.72
C PRO A 180 -11.10 -1.22 19.34
N SER A 181 -10.15 -1.75 20.12
CA SER A 181 -9.05 -0.98 20.69
C SER A 181 -8.03 -0.58 19.61
N PRO A 182 -7.65 0.72 19.49
CA PRO A 182 -6.64 1.16 18.52
C PRO A 182 -5.31 0.40 18.62
N ALA A 183 -4.84 0.11 19.84
CA ALA A 183 -3.57 -0.58 20.07
C ALA A 183 -3.66 -2.06 19.68
N GLU A 184 -4.75 -2.73 20.07
CA GLU A 184 -4.95 -4.15 19.76
C GLU A 184 -5.18 -4.38 18.26
N PHE A 185 -6.01 -3.55 17.64
CA PHE A 185 -6.24 -3.61 16.20
C PHE A 185 -4.97 -3.32 15.40
N ALA A 186 -4.10 -2.44 15.90
CA ALA A 186 -2.81 -2.22 15.29
C ALA A 186 -1.91 -3.48 15.35
N GLU A 187 -1.91 -4.26 16.43
CA GLU A 187 -1.21 -5.56 16.48
C GLU A 187 -1.78 -6.53 15.42
N VAL A 188 -3.10 -6.58 15.20
CA VAL A 188 -3.73 -7.36 14.12
C VAL A 188 -3.20 -6.95 12.74
N LEU A 189 -3.10 -5.64 12.48
CA LEU A 189 -2.54 -5.13 11.22
C LEU A 189 -1.08 -5.52 11.05
N VAL A 190 -0.29 -5.45 12.12
CA VAL A 190 1.13 -5.79 12.12
C VAL A 190 1.35 -7.30 11.99
N ASP A 191 0.46 -8.12 12.54
CA ASP A 191 0.44 -9.57 12.36
C ASP A 191 0.28 -9.95 10.88
N ILE A 192 -0.70 -9.36 10.20
CA ILE A 192 -0.91 -9.57 8.76
C ILE A 192 0.30 -9.10 7.96
N PHE A 193 0.82 -7.91 8.25
CA PHE A 193 1.99 -7.36 7.58
C PHE A 193 3.23 -8.25 7.71
N SER A 194 3.40 -8.91 8.87
CA SER A 194 4.57 -9.72 9.19
C SER A 194 4.80 -10.90 8.23
N VAL A 195 3.75 -11.39 7.56
CA VAL A 195 3.79 -12.53 6.62
C VAL A 195 3.70 -12.15 5.14
N VAL A 196 3.59 -10.85 4.82
CA VAL A 196 3.48 -10.36 3.43
C VAL A 196 4.72 -9.58 2.96
N ARG A 197 5.30 -8.73 3.83
CA ARG A 197 6.53 -7.93 3.63
C ARG A 197 6.89 -7.56 2.17
N PRO A 198 6.57 -6.34 1.69
CA PRO A 198 6.93 -5.91 0.34
C PRO A 198 8.44 -5.75 0.15
N ALA A 199 8.91 -5.92 -1.09
CA ALA A 199 10.26 -5.56 -1.48
C ALA A 199 10.43 -4.05 -1.68
N LEU A 200 9.34 -3.37 -2.04
CA LEU A 200 9.32 -1.94 -2.31
C LEU A 200 7.93 -1.36 -1.96
N THR A 201 7.93 -0.24 -1.25
CA THR A 201 6.74 0.61 -1.08
C THR A 201 6.96 1.92 -1.81
N VAL A 202 5.97 2.34 -2.61
CA VAL A 202 5.91 3.67 -3.23
C VAL A 202 4.57 4.31 -2.86
N MET A 203 4.59 5.23 -1.91
CA MET A 203 3.40 5.85 -1.34
C MET A 203 2.95 7.07 -2.14
N ASP A 204 1.65 7.09 -2.46
CA ASP A 204 0.95 8.25 -3.01
C ASP A 204 0.61 9.24 -1.89
N GLY A 205 1.41 10.29 -1.80
CA GLY A 205 1.21 11.45 -0.92
C GLY A 205 1.01 12.75 -1.71
N ILE A 206 0.59 12.69 -2.98
CA ILE A 206 0.42 13.89 -3.82
C ILE A 206 -0.80 14.67 -3.33
N VAL A 207 -1.94 13.96 -3.26
CA VAL A 207 -3.12 14.39 -2.51
C VAL A 207 -3.34 13.36 -1.42
N ALA A 208 -3.10 13.75 -0.17
CA ALA A 208 -3.38 12.95 1.00
C ALA A 208 -4.85 13.11 1.45
N MET A 209 -5.22 12.49 2.56
CA MET A 209 -6.49 12.73 3.25
C MET A 209 -6.25 13.01 4.74
N GLU A 210 -6.91 14.03 5.28
CA GLU A 210 -6.93 14.32 6.72
C GLU A 210 -8.33 14.19 7.33
N GLY A 211 -8.43 14.21 8.67
CA GLY A 211 -9.70 14.12 9.39
C GLY A 211 -10.21 12.68 9.52
N ALA A 212 -11.53 12.50 9.34
CA ALA A 212 -12.25 11.24 9.58
C ALA A 212 -12.06 10.18 8.47
N GLY A 213 -10.81 9.91 8.10
CA GLY A 213 -10.48 8.81 7.19
C GLY A 213 -10.86 7.43 7.76
N PRO A 214 -10.82 6.37 6.94
CA PRO A 214 -10.07 6.31 5.69
C PRO A 214 -10.87 6.68 4.43
N ALA A 215 -12.17 6.99 4.57
CA ALA A 215 -13.06 7.34 3.45
C ALA A 215 -13.80 8.68 3.62
N ASN A 216 -13.99 9.14 4.86
CA ASN A 216 -14.83 10.31 5.18
C ASN A 216 -13.97 11.53 5.59
N GLY A 217 -12.68 11.53 5.23
CA GLY A 217 -11.79 12.66 5.46
C GLY A 217 -11.85 13.70 4.34
N THR A 218 -11.02 14.73 4.48
CA THR A 218 -10.88 15.83 3.51
C THR A 218 -9.58 15.66 2.71
N PRO A 219 -9.62 15.67 1.37
CA PRO A 219 -8.42 15.65 0.54
C PRO A 219 -7.51 16.85 0.85
N ARG A 220 -6.20 16.60 0.95
CA ARG A 220 -5.20 17.64 1.20
C ARG A 220 -4.03 17.54 0.23
N PRO A 221 -3.73 18.60 -0.55
CA PRO A 221 -2.55 18.60 -1.42
C PRO A 221 -1.29 18.64 -0.54
N LEU A 222 -0.48 17.59 -0.63
CA LEU A 222 0.80 17.48 0.06
C LEU A 222 1.96 17.50 -0.95
N GLY A 223 1.74 16.94 -2.15
CA GLY A 223 2.62 17.06 -3.30
C GLY A 223 3.88 16.21 -3.21
N LEU A 224 3.79 15.02 -2.59
CA LEU A 224 4.95 14.16 -2.30
C LEU A 224 4.75 12.73 -2.79
N ILE A 225 5.85 12.13 -3.22
CA ILE A 225 6.01 10.68 -3.39
C ILE A 225 7.04 10.23 -2.36
N LEU A 226 6.71 9.18 -1.61
CA LEU A 226 7.66 8.53 -0.71
C LEU A 226 7.96 7.13 -1.22
N ALA A 227 9.22 6.71 -1.19
CA ALA A 227 9.61 5.37 -1.60
C ALA A 227 10.64 4.76 -0.65
N GLY A 228 10.58 3.45 -0.45
CA GLY A 228 11.54 2.72 0.38
C GLY A 228 11.28 1.22 0.40
N ALA A 229 12.31 0.43 0.71
CA ALA A 229 12.18 -1.02 0.90
C ALA A 229 11.60 -1.39 2.26
N ASP A 230 11.75 -0.50 3.25
CA ASP A 230 11.20 -0.69 4.58
C ASP A 230 9.88 0.08 4.72
N ALA A 231 8.77 -0.66 4.73
CA ALA A 231 7.43 -0.10 4.88
C ALA A 231 7.24 0.63 6.23
N VAL A 232 7.92 0.19 7.30
CA VAL A 232 7.85 0.83 8.63
C VAL A 232 8.55 2.19 8.59
N ALA A 233 9.72 2.26 7.95
CA ALA A 233 10.43 3.52 7.76
C ALA A 233 9.65 4.50 6.86
N VAL A 234 9.02 4.00 5.79
CA VAL A 234 8.17 4.83 4.91
C VAL A 234 7.00 5.42 5.70
N ASP A 235 6.31 4.61 6.52
CA ASP A 235 5.23 5.11 7.38
C ASP A 235 5.73 6.11 8.42
N ALA A 236 6.88 5.87 9.06
CA ALA A 236 7.46 6.78 10.04
C ALA A 236 7.81 8.15 9.43
N VAL A 237 8.42 8.17 8.25
CA VAL A 237 8.74 9.42 7.54
C VAL A 237 7.45 10.13 7.10
N ALA A 238 6.46 9.41 6.56
CA ALA A 238 5.17 9.97 6.20
C ALA A 238 4.46 10.61 7.41
N GLN A 239 4.48 9.93 8.55
CA GLN A 239 3.90 10.40 9.82
C GLN A 239 4.57 11.69 10.30
N ALA A 240 5.92 11.73 10.29
CA ALA A 240 6.67 12.92 10.68
C ALA A 240 6.35 14.13 9.78
N ILE A 241 6.22 13.91 8.46
CA ILE A 241 5.86 14.96 7.48
C ILE A 241 4.49 15.58 7.78
N ILE A 242 3.52 14.79 8.23
CA ILE A 242 2.18 15.27 8.58
C ILE A 242 2.03 15.66 10.06
N GLY A 243 3.14 15.79 10.80
CA GLY A 243 3.15 16.26 12.18
C GLY A 243 2.73 15.22 13.23
N LEU A 244 2.76 13.93 12.89
CA LEU A 244 2.56 12.84 13.84
C LEU A 244 3.91 12.33 14.36
N ASP A 245 3.97 12.03 15.65
CA ASP A 245 5.07 11.26 16.22
C ASP A 245 4.91 9.78 15.83
N PRO A 246 5.85 9.21 15.05
CA PRO A 246 5.73 7.84 14.56
C PRO A 246 5.57 6.80 15.68
N LEU A 247 6.23 7.00 16.83
CA LEU A 247 6.17 6.05 17.93
C LEU A 247 4.88 6.16 18.75
N ARG A 248 4.07 7.19 18.51
CA ARG A 248 2.71 7.34 19.07
C ARG A 248 1.63 6.78 18.13
N VAL A 249 1.98 6.40 16.91
CA VAL A 249 1.07 5.66 16.01
C VAL A 249 1.26 4.17 16.26
N TRP A 250 0.23 3.52 16.80
CA TRP A 250 0.30 2.12 17.25
C TRP A 250 0.83 1.17 16.17
N THR A 251 0.42 1.31 14.91
CA THR A 251 0.90 0.43 13.84
C THR A 251 2.41 0.51 13.64
N THR A 252 2.97 1.72 13.62
CA THR A 252 4.42 1.93 13.51
C THR A 252 5.13 1.48 14.78
N HIS A 253 4.58 1.81 15.95
CA HIS A 253 5.12 1.40 17.26
C HIS A 253 5.27 -0.12 17.36
N HIS A 254 4.20 -0.87 17.08
CA HIS A 254 4.20 -2.33 17.18
C HIS A 254 5.13 -2.96 16.13
N ALA A 255 5.14 -2.45 14.89
CA ALA A 255 6.03 -2.94 13.85
C ALA A 255 7.51 -2.70 14.16
N HIS A 256 7.85 -1.52 14.69
CA HIS A 256 9.20 -1.18 15.13
C HIS A 256 9.64 -2.07 16.30
N ARG A 257 8.81 -2.21 17.33
CA ARG A 257 9.10 -3.05 18.51
C ARG A 257 9.36 -4.52 18.14
N ARG A 258 8.75 -5.00 17.05
CA ARG A 258 8.92 -6.37 16.53
C ARG A 258 10.06 -6.52 15.54
N GLY A 259 10.83 -5.47 15.27
CA GLY A 259 11.94 -5.50 14.30
C GLY A 259 11.48 -5.80 12.87
N LEU A 260 10.27 -5.38 12.49
CA LEU A 260 9.76 -5.55 11.13
C LEU A 260 10.26 -4.45 10.17
N GLY A 261 10.85 -3.39 10.72
CA GLY A 261 11.67 -2.40 10.01
C GLY A 261 13.10 -2.38 10.57
N VAL A 262 13.99 -1.63 9.91
CA VAL A 262 15.45 -1.60 10.16
C VAL A 262 15.92 -0.23 10.63
#